data_AF-A0A6N4SN61-F1
#
_entry.id   AF-A0A6N4SN61-F1
#
_cell.length_a   1.000
_cell.length_b   1.000
_cell.length_c   1.000
_cell.angle_alpha   90.00
_cell.angle_beta   90.00
_cell.angle_gamma   90.00
#
_symmetry.space_group_name_H-M   'P 1'
#
loop_
_entity.id
_entity.type
_entity.pdbx_description
1 polymer ?
#
loop_
_entity_poly.entity_id
_entity_poly.type
_entity_poly.pdbx_seq_one_letter_code
_entity_poly.pdbx_strand_id
1 'polypeptide(L)'
;MRNYLSLLLLFLPALGFIFCLYIFRNHASLHIISVFPFLPWQFFIIGIFGIIATIGGVLDWSFHRDPLKLKISKKERDAEAAALGLGGIPMFMLMWLAMISATPIFYLIPIILFLIYTVVTICYDEFVFHIKRCSKRENIYHRMLVYGNGVAWITWFHFIYCK
;
A
#
# COMPACT_ATOMS: atom_id res chain seq x y z
N MET A 1 22.11 -4.87 -2.58
CA MET A 1 20.71 -5.33 -2.70
C MET A 1 19.85 -4.97 -1.48
N ARG A 2 20.22 -5.36 -0.25
CA ARG A 2 19.38 -5.16 0.96
C ARG A 2 18.94 -3.71 1.24
N ASN A 3 19.77 -2.71 0.93
CA ASN A 3 19.46 -1.29 1.19
C ASN A 3 18.30 -0.73 0.34
N TYR A 4 18.03 -1.32 -0.82
CA TYR A 4 16.99 -0.88 -1.75
C TYR A 4 15.78 -1.82 -1.75
N LEU A 5 15.82 -2.90 -0.96
CA LEU A 5 14.75 -3.90 -0.96
C LEU A 5 13.42 -3.28 -0.52
N SER A 6 13.40 -2.50 0.57
CA SER A 6 12.17 -1.82 1.02
C SER A 6 11.62 -0.85 -0.02
N LEU A 7 12.51 -0.14 -0.73
CA LEU A 7 12.12 0.74 -1.83
C LEU A 7 11.53 -0.02 -3.01
N LEU A 8 12.12 -1.15 -3.42
CA LEU A 8 11.57 -1.98 -4.49
C LEU A 8 10.20 -2.55 -4.11
N LEU A 9 10.06 -3.03 -2.87
CA LEU A 9 8.81 -3.59 -2.34
C LEU A 9 7.70 -2.54 -2.31
N LEU A 10 8.02 -1.27 -2.03
CA LEU A 10 7.06 -0.14 -2.06
C LEU A 10 6.40 0.02 -3.44
N PHE A 11 7.15 -0.14 -4.53
CA PHE A 11 6.61 0.05 -5.89
C PHE A 11 5.83 -1.16 -6.43
N LEU A 12 6.02 -2.35 -5.86
CA LEU A 12 5.43 -3.58 -6.41
C LEU A 12 3.90 -3.55 -6.48
N PRO A 13 3.15 -3.11 -5.46
CA PRO A 13 1.69 -3.03 -5.56
C PRO A 13 1.22 -2.05 -6.64
N ALA A 14 1.88 -0.89 -6.78
CA ALA A 14 1.50 0.11 -7.77
C ALA A 14 1.76 -0.37 -9.21
N LEU A 15 2.95 -0.92 -9.46
CA LEU A 15 3.30 -1.50 -10.76
C LEU A 15 2.44 -2.73 -11.07
N GLY A 16 2.21 -3.58 -10.06
CA GLY A 16 1.32 -4.74 -10.15
C GLY A 16 -0.10 -4.34 -10.51
N PHE A 17 -0.63 -3.27 -9.91
CA PHE A 17 -1.97 -2.77 -10.22
C PHE A 17 -2.11 -2.33 -11.67
N ILE A 18 -1.15 -1.53 -12.18
CA ILE A 18 -1.16 -1.08 -13.59
C ILE A 18 -1.03 -2.28 -14.54
N PHE A 19 -0.11 -3.19 -14.24
CA PHE A 19 0.11 -4.40 -15.03
C PHE A 19 -1.13 -5.28 -15.09
N CYS A 20 -1.74 -5.56 -13.94
CA CYS A 20 -2.95 -6.36 -13.90
C CYS A 20 -4.15 -5.63 -14.53
N LEU A 21 -4.27 -4.32 -14.39
CA LEU A 21 -5.30 -3.53 -15.09
C LEU A 21 -5.18 -3.67 -16.60
N TYR A 22 -3.95 -3.66 -17.13
CA TYR A 22 -3.70 -3.86 -18.56
C TYR A 22 -4.05 -5.29 -19.01
N ILE A 23 -3.65 -6.32 -18.26
CA ILE A 23 -3.91 -7.72 -18.60
C ILE A 23 -5.41 -8.04 -18.54
N PHE A 24 -6.07 -7.61 -17.47
CA PHE A 24 -7.48 -7.93 -17.20
C PHE A 24 -8.43 -6.87 -17.74
N ARG A 25 -7.99 -5.94 -18.60
CA ARG A 25 -8.79 -4.79 -19.07
C ARG A 25 -10.17 -5.14 -19.64
N ASN A 26 -10.34 -6.35 -20.17
CA ASN A 26 -11.60 -6.83 -20.75
C ASN A 26 -12.46 -7.63 -19.74
N HIS A 27 -12.03 -7.76 -18.49
CA HIS A 27 -12.73 -8.52 -17.46
C HIS A 27 -13.96 -7.74 -16.97
N ALA A 28 -15.12 -8.39 -16.96
CA ALA A 28 -16.40 -7.74 -16.66
C ALA A 28 -16.43 -7.04 -15.30
N SER A 29 -15.80 -7.63 -14.27
CA SER A 29 -15.73 -7.05 -12.91
C SER A 29 -15.00 -5.71 -12.81
N LEU A 30 -14.21 -5.32 -13.82
CA LEU A 30 -13.51 -4.03 -13.80
C LEU A 30 -14.39 -2.86 -14.27
N HIS A 31 -15.54 -3.14 -14.90
CA HIS A 31 -16.48 -2.12 -15.38
C HIS A 31 -15.82 -1.04 -16.27
N ILE A 32 -14.80 -1.41 -17.04
CA ILE A 32 -14.13 -0.52 -17.99
C ILE A 32 -15.08 -0.30 -19.18
N ILE A 33 -15.34 0.96 -19.49
CA ILE A 33 -16.26 1.36 -20.57
C ILE A 33 -15.50 2.08 -21.69
N SER A 34 -16.06 2.08 -22.90
CA SER A 34 -15.46 2.72 -24.09
C SER A 34 -15.75 4.21 -24.20
N VAL A 35 -16.53 4.78 -23.26
CA VAL A 35 -16.93 6.18 -23.24
C VAL A 35 -16.43 6.81 -21.94
N PHE A 36 -16.06 8.09 -21.98
CA PHE A 36 -15.56 8.79 -20.81
C PHE A 36 -16.62 8.87 -19.68
N PRO A 37 -16.27 8.63 -18.39
CA PRO A 37 -14.95 8.26 -17.89
C PRO A 37 -14.69 6.75 -18.02
N PHE A 38 -13.68 6.37 -18.83
CA PHE A 38 -13.38 4.98 -19.21
C PHE A 38 -13.22 4.00 -18.03
N LEU A 39 -12.92 4.53 -16.84
CA LEU A 39 -12.72 3.79 -15.60
C LEU A 39 -13.75 4.23 -14.55
N PRO A 40 -14.19 3.31 -13.67
CA PRO A 40 -14.95 3.68 -12.47
C PRO A 40 -14.19 4.70 -11.61
N TRP A 41 -14.92 5.59 -10.94
CA TRP A 41 -14.32 6.72 -10.22
C TRP A 41 -13.30 6.29 -9.15
N GLN A 42 -13.53 5.10 -8.57
CA GLN A 42 -12.71 4.47 -7.55
C GLN A 42 -11.26 4.30 -8.02
N PHE A 43 -11.03 4.01 -9.31
CA PHE A 43 -9.68 3.87 -9.87
C PHE A 43 -8.89 5.18 -9.85
N PHE A 44 -9.55 6.33 -10.01
CA PHE A 44 -8.87 7.63 -9.91
C PHE A 44 -8.47 7.93 -8.47
N ILE A 45 -9.33 7.63 -7.49
CA ILE A 45 -9.00 7.82 -6.07
C ILE A 45 -7.89 6.87 -5.65
N ILE A 46 -7.95 5.59 -6.04
CA ILE A 46 -6.87 4.62 -5.82
C ILE A 46 -5.55 5.14 -6.42
N GLY A 47 -5.59 5.66 -7.65
CA GLY A 47 -4.41 6.24 -8.31
C GLY A 47 -3.83 7.43 -7.56
N ILE A 48 -4.65 8.43 -7.21
CA ILE A 48 -4.20 9.65 -6.51
C ILE A 48 -3.62 9.30 -5.13
N PHE A 49 -4.35 8.54 -4.32
CA PHE A 49 -3.92 8.22 -2.96
C PHE A 49 -2.78 7.17 -2.94
N GLY A 50 -2.72 6.30 -3.95
CA GLY A 50 -1.57 5.42 -4.20
C GLY A 50 -0.30 6.20 -4.55
N ILE A 51 -0.40 7.27 -5.34
CA ILE A 51 0.72 8.18 -5.61
C ILE A 51 1.16 8.90 -4.33
N ILE A 52 0.22 9.43 -3.54
CA ILE A 52 0.52 10.09 -2.26
C ILE A 52 1.26 9.13 -1.32
N ALA A 53 0.77 7.90 -1.18
CA ALA A 53 1.40 6.86 -0.36
C ALA A 53 2.81 6.53 -0.86
N THR A 54 2.97 6.35 -2.18
CA THR A 54 4.26 6.02 -2.79
C THR A 54 5.27 7.14 -2.59
N ILE A 55 4.88 8.40 -2.79
CA ILE A 55 5.74 9.56 -2.51
C ILE A 55 6.11 9.59 -1.03
N GLY A 56 5.15 9.37 -0.13
CA GLY A 56 5.40 9.26 1.31
C GLY A 56 6.47 8.22 1.63
N GLY A 57 6.35 7.02 1.06
CA GLY A 57 7.31 5.92 1.27
C GLY A 57 8.69 6.19 0.68
N VAL A 58 8.77 6.85 -0.48
CA VAL A 58 10.07 7.24 -1.07
C VAL A 58 10.75 8.30 -0.21
N LEU A 59 9.99 9.29 0.27
CA LEU A 59 10.52 10.36 1.12
C LEU A 59 10.97 9.81 2.48
N ASP A 60 10.19 8.90 3.06
CA ASP A 60 10.52 8.21 4.29
C ASP A 60 11.79 7.37 4.13
N TRP A 61 11.83 6.51 3.11
CA TRP A 61 13.02 5.72 2.77
C TRP A 61 14.24 6.63 2.58
N SER A 62 14.12 7.72 1.81
CA SER A 62 15.22 8.65 1.59
C SER A 62 15.66 9.34 2.89
N PHE A 63 14.74 9.70 3.78
CA PHE A 63 15.04 10.34 5.05
C PHE A 63 15.88 9.42 5.95
N HIS A 64 15.53 8.15 5.97
CA HIS A 64 16.19 7.11 6.74
C HIS A 64 17.56 6.69 6.18
N ARG A 65 17.86 6.98 4.91
CA ARG A 65 19.14 6.65 4.26
C ARG A 65 20.08 7.84 4.14
N ASP A 66 19.72 8.99 4.71
CA ASP A 66 20.60 10.15 4.85
C ASP A 66 21.78 9.79 5.78
N PRO A 67 23.03 9.70 5.26
CA PRO A 67 24.19 9.25 6.02
C PRO A 67 24.51 10.16 7.23
N LEU A 68 23.97 11.38 7.26
CA LEU A 68 24.16 12.34 8.34
C LEU A 68 23.16 12.15 9.50
N LYS A 69 22.14 11.28 9.38
CA LYS A 69 20.99 11.23 10.31
C LYS A 69 20.78 9.92 11.10
N LEU A 70 21.86 9.17 11.37
CA LEU A 70 21.98 7.96 12.23
C LEU A 70 21.88 6.60 11.51
N LYS A 71 22.63 5.63 12.04
CA LYS A 71 22.55 4.20 11.69
C LYS A 71 21.27 3.59 12.25
N ILE A 72 20.29 3.37 11.39
CA ILE A 72 19.09 2.55 11.67
C ILE A 72 19.53 1.16 12.11
N SER A 73 18.93 0.66 13.18
CA SER A 73 19.27 -0.67 13.68
C SER A 73 18.87 -1.75 12.65
N LYS A 74 19.52 -2.92 12.67
CA LYS A 74 19.12 -4.03 11.80
C LYS A 74 17.65 -4.43 12.04
N LYS A 75 17.20 -4.39 13.29
CA LYS A 75 15.84 -4.75 13.70
C LYS A 75 14.78 -3.80 13.13
N GLU A 76 15.06 -2.50 13.16
CA GLU A 76 14.21 -1.44 12.58
C GLU A 76 14.11 -1.60 11.06
N ARG A 77 15.22 -1.89 10.35
CA ARG A 77 15.16 -2.17 8.90
C ARG A 77 14.36 -3.42 8.54
N ASP A 78 14.46 -4.47 9.34
CA ASP A 78 13.71 -5.71 9.09
C ASP A 78 12.22 -5.50 9.40
N ALA A 79 11.87 -4.65 10.38
CA ALA A 79 10.49 -4.22 10.65
C ALA A 79 9.92 -3.34 9.52
N GLU A 80 10.68 -2.35 9.03
CA GLU A 80 10.33 -1.50 7.89
C GLU A 80 10.07 -2.34 6.63
N ALA A 81 10.94 -3.31 6.34
CA ALA A 81 10.76 -4.22 5.21
C ALA A 81 9.54 -5.14 5.37
N ALA A 82 9.20 -5.55 6.60
CA ALA A 82 7.99 -6.30 6.88
C ALA A 82 6.74 -5.42 6.69
N ALA A 83 6.72 -4.21 7.23
CA ALA A 83 5.60 -3.27 7.09
C ALA A 83 5.35 -2.91 5.60
N LEU A 84 6.41 -2.62 4.84
CA LEU A 84 6.31 -2.22 3.44
C LEU A 84 6.09 -3.41 2.49
N GLY A 85 6.81 -4.51 2.67
CA GLY A 85 6.78 -5.66 1.76
C GLY A 85 5.78 -6.73 2.12
N LEU A 86 5.80 -7.18 3.38
CA LEU A 86 4.88 -8.22 3.84
C LEU A 86 3.47 -7.65 4.02
N GLY A 87 3.29 -6.38 4.37
CA GLY A 87 1.97 -5.73 4.39
C GLY A 87 1.38 -5.53 2.98
N GLY A 88 2.13 -4.90 2.09
CA GLY A 88 1.61 -4.41 0.80
C GLY A 88 1.32 -5.51 -0.23
N ILE A 89 2.22 -6.48 -0.40
CA ILE A 89 2.11 -7.47 -1.50
C ILE A 89 0.95 -8.44 -1.26
N PRO A 90 0.81 -9.11 -0.10
CA PRO A 90 -0.28 -10.04 0.11
C PRO A 90 -1.63 -9.34 0.15
N MET A 91 -1.70 -8.12 0.70
CA MET A 91 -2.91 -7.29 0.63
C MET A 91 -3.28 -7.01 -0.83
N PHE A 92 -2.34 -6.57 -1.66
CA PHE A 92 -2.56 -6.35 -3.09
C PHE A 92 -3.09 -7.61 -3.79
N MET A 93 -2.45 -8.77 -3.54
CA MET A 93 -2.87 -10.03 -4.15
C MET A 93 -4.30 -10.41 -3.74
N LEU A 94 -4.63 -10.32 -2.44
CA LEU A 94 -5.96 -10.63 -1.93
C LEU A 94 -7.02 -9.69 -2.50
N MET A 95 -6.75 -8.38 -2.52
CA MET A 95 -7.67 -7.38 -3.08
C MET A 95 -7.87 -7.56 -4.58
N TRP A 96 -6.79 -7.84 -5.33
CA TRP A 96 -6.88 -8.10 -6.77
C TRP A 96 -7.69 -9.36 -7.08
N LEU A 97 -7.40 -10.47 -6.39
CA LEU A 97 -8.13 -11.72 -6.56
C LEU A 97 -9.61 -11.58 -6.19
N ALA A 98 -9.91 -10.84 -5.10
CA ALA A 98 -11.29 -10.51 -4.75
C ALA A 98 -11.99 -9.73 -5.86
N MET A 99 -11.34 -8.72 -6.42
CA MET A 99 -11.88 -7.87 -7.48
C MET A 99 -12.24 -8.63 -8.76
N ILE A 100 -11.45 -9.63 -9.15
CA ILE A 100 -11.71 -10.43 -10.36
C ILE A 100 -12.52 -11.72 -10.07
N SER A 101 -12.77 -12.05 -8.82
CA SER A 101 -13.51 -13.25 -8.44
C SER A 101 -15.01 -13.12 -8.74
N ALA A 102 -15.64 -14.23 -9.13
CA ALA A 102 -17.09 -14.34 -9.17
C ALA A 102 -17.72 -14.35 -7.76
N THR A 103 -16.93 -14.68 -6.73
CA THR A 103 -17.34 -14.80 -5.33
C THR A 103 -16.40 -14.02 -4.40
N PRO A 104 -16.40 -12.67 -4.47
CA PRO A 104 -15.47 -11.81 -3.71
C PRO A 104 -15.60 -11.98 -2.19
N ILE A 105 -16.74 -12.44 -1.69
CA ILE A 105 -17.01 -12.59 -0.26
C ILE A 105 -16.05 -13.58 0.44
N PHE A 106 -15.55 -14.61 -0.26
CA PHE A 106 -14.61 -15.56 0.33
C PHE A 106 -13.25 -14.94 0.66
N TYR A 107 -12.91 -13.82 0.00
CA TYR A 107 -11.68 -13.08 0.27
C TYR A 107 -11.81 -12.10 1.43
N LEU A 108 -13.03 -11.80 1.89
CA LEU A 108 -13.27 -10.78 2.92
C LEU A 108 -12.54 -11.12 4.22
N ILE A 109 -12.70 -12.34 4.74
CA ILE A 109 -12.04 -12.76 5.98
C ILE A 109 -10.50 -12.72 5.83
N PRO A 110 -9.89 -13.33 4.80
CA PRO A 110 -8.45 -13.19 4.55
C PRO A 110 -7.96 -11.75 4.48
N ILE A 111 -8.68 -10.87 3.77
CA ILE A 111 -8.34 -9.45 3.63
C ILE A 111 -8.33 -8.77 5.01
N ILE A 112 -9.37 -8.96 5.82
CA ILE A 112 -9.47 -8.33 7.14
C ILE A 112 -8.38 -8.84 8.09
N LEU A 113 -8.09 -10.14 8.10
CA LEU A 113 -6.99 -10.69 8.90
C LEU A 113 -5.65 -10.07 8.51
N PHE A 114 -5.40 -9.94 7.21
CA PHE A 114 -4.16 -9.35 6.71
C PHE A 114 -4.08 -7.85 6.99
N LEU A 115 -5.20 -7.15 6.94
CA LEU A 115 -5.30 -5.74 7.33
C LEU A 115 -4.94 -5.57 8.79
N ILE A 116 -5.54 -6.37 9.69
CA ILE A 116 -5.25 -6.33 11.13
C ILE A 116 -3.76 -6.57 11.38
N TYR A 117 -3.18 -7.60 10.76
CA TYR A 117 -1.74 -7.87 10.84
C TYR A 117 -0.91 -6.65 10.40
N THR A 118 -1.25 -6.06 9.25
CA THR A 118 -0.54 -4.89 8.71
C THR A 118 -0.64 -3.69 9.67
N VAL A 119 -1.83 -3.38 10.18
CA VAL A 119 -2.03 -2.30 11.17
C VAL A 119 -1.21 -2.56 12.43
N VAL A 120 -1.19 -3.79 12.95
CA VAL A 120 -0.37 -4.15 14.11
C VAL A 120 1.11 -3.93 13.84
N THR A 121 1.62 -4.30 12.67
CA THR A 121 3.02 -4.07 12.30
C THR A 121 3.37 -2.59 12.18
N ILE A 122 2.48 -1.78 11.60
CA ILE A 122 2.65 -0.32 11.51
C ILE A 122 2.64 0.31 12.91
N CYS A 123 1.68 -0.06 13.76
CA CYS A 123 1.61 0.42 15.14
C CYS A 123 2.83 0.00 15.96
N TYR A 124 3.32 -1.23 15.77
CA TYR A 124 4.55 -1.69 16.42
C TYR A 124 5.74 -0.81 16.03
N ASP A 125 5.90 -0.53 14.74
CA ASP A 125 6.98 0.31 14.23
C ASP A 125 6.91 1.72 14.83
N GLU A 126 5.74 2.35 14.75
CA GLU A 126 5.52 3.71 15.26
C GLU A 126 5.74 3.80 16.78
N PHE A 127 5.18 2.87 17.56
CA PHE A 127 5.23 2.94 19.02
C PHE A 127 6.54 2.45 19.63
N VAL A 128 7.26 1.54 18.97
CA VAL A 128 8.52 0.99 19.51
C VAL A 128 9.72 1.81 19.06
N PHE A 129 9.75 2.25 17.80
CA PHE A 129 10.93 2.91 17.23
C PHE A 129 10.75 4.44 17.11
N HIS A 130 9.55 4.90 16.74
CA HIS A 130 9.35 6.31 16.38
C HIS A 130 8.79 7.18 17.52
N ILE A 131 8.17 6.61 18.56
CA ILE A 131 7.53 7.36 19.65
C ILE A 131 8.44 8.42 20.33
N LYS A 132 9.76 8.18 20.42
CA LYS A 132 10.72 9.12 21.02
C LYS A 132 11.65 9.80 20.01
N ARG A 133 11.61 9.42 18.73
CA ARG A 133 12.63 9.78 17.73
C ARG A 133 12.04 10.39 16.45
N CYS A 134 10.74 10.24 16.22
CA CYS A 134 10.07 10.73 15.03
C CYS A 134 10.17 12.25 14.94
N SER A 135 10.84 12.73 13.89
CA SER A 135 10.87 14.16 13.61
C SER A 135 9.53 14.63 13.02
N LYS A 136 9.23 15.94 13.09
CA LYS A 136 8.01 16.50 12.46
C LYS A 136 7.93 16.17 10.96
N ARG A 137 9.08 16.09 10.29
CA ARG A 137 9.18 15.82 8.85
C ARG A 137 8.87 14.35 8.52
N GLU A 138 9.45 13.44 9.29
CA GLU A 138 9.21 11.99 9.21
C GLU A 138 7.74 11.65 9.49
N ASN A 139 7.13 12.28 10.50
CA ASN A 139 5.68 12.12 10.78
C ASN A 139 4.79 12.53 9.60
N ILE A 140 5.16 13.55 8.82
CA ILE A 140 4.42 13.90 7.59
C ILE A 140 4.50 12.75 6.58
N TYR A 141 5.64 12.11 6.44
CA TYR A 141 5.84 10.98 5.53
C TYR A 141 5.04 9.76 5.97
N HIS A 142 5.04 9.45 7.26
CA HIS A 142 4.22 8.38 7.84
C HIS A 142 2.73 8.65 7.60
N ARG A 143 2.28 9.89 7.78
CA ARG A 143 0.89 10.28 7.47
C ARG A 143 0.55 10.09 6.00
N MET A 144 1.43 10.51 5.08
CA MET A 144 1.22 10.29 3.65
C MET A 144 1.10 8.79 3.32
N LEU A 145 1.94 7.95 3.92
CA LEU A 145 1.90 6.49 3.78
C LEU A 145 0.59 5.91 4.32
N VAL A 146 0.24 6.18 5.58
CA VAL A 146 -0.91 5.58 6.25
C VAL A 146 -2.23 6.10 5.67
N TYR A 147 -2.38 7.41 5.51
CA TYR A 147 -3.61 7.97 4.91
C TYR A 147 -3.73 7.64 3.43
N GLY A 148 -2.64 7.70 2.67
CA GLY A 148 -2.62 7.33 1.27
C GLY A 148 -3.06 5.88 1.06
N ASN A 149 -2.42 4.93 1.75
CA ASN A 149 -2.81 3.52 1.67
C ASN A 149 -4.21 3.27 2.23
N GLY A 150 -4.58 3.92 3.33
CA GLY A 150 -5.90 3.77 3.95
C GLY A 150 -7.04 4.19 3.02
N VAL A 151 -6.95 5.37 2.40
CA VAL A 151 -7.98 5.84 1.47
C VAL A 151 -8.01 5.01 0.20
N ALA A 152 -6.85 4.64 -0.36
CA ALA A 152 -6.79 3.76 -1.52
C ALA A 152 -7.43 2.38 -1.22
N TRP A 153 -7.12 1.80 -0.06
CA TRP A 153 -7.68 0.51 0.36
C TRP A 153 -9.20 0.60 0.57
N ILE A 154 -9.71 1.60 1.30
CA ILE A 154 -11.16 1.78 1.51
C ILE A 154 -11.88 1.96 0.18
N THR A 155 -11.31 2.73 -0.74
CA THR A 155 -11.92 2.97 -2.04
C THR A 155 -11.92 1.71 -2.90
N TRP A 156 -10.85 0.92 -2.85
CA TRP A 156 -10.80 -0.36 -3.53
C TRP A 156 -11.75 -1.39 -2.90
N PHE A 157 -11.86 -1.41 -1.57
CA PHE A 157 -12.84 -2.22 -0.86
C PHE A 157 -14.27 -1.86 -1.26
N HIS A 158 -14.59 -0.56 -1.32
CA HIS A 158 -15.87 -0.06 -1.79
C HIS A 158 -16.17 -0.54 -3.21
N PHE A 159 -15.19 -0.45 -4.11
CA PHE A 159 -15.35 -0.94 -5.49
C PHE A 159 -15.73 -2.43 -5.54
N ILE A 160 -15.10 -3.26 -4.70
CA ILE A 160 -15.33 -4.72 -4.70
C ILE A 160 -16.68 -5.08 -4.05
N TYR A 161 -17.01 -4.48 -2.92
CA TYR A 161 -18.10 -4.95 -2.04
C TYR A 161 -19.33 -4.05 -1.99
N CYS A 162 -19.19 -2.75 -2.27
CA CYS A 162 -20.27 -1.76 -2.17
C CYS A 162 -20.77 -1.26 -3.53
N LYS A 163 -19.93 -1.37 -4.56
CA LYS A 163 -20.11 -0.81 -5.91
C LYS A 163 -20.13 0.72 -5.91
#